data_AF-A0A523KCE9-F1
#
_entry.id   AF-A0A523KCE9-F1
#
_cell.length_a   1.000
_cell.length_b   1.000
_cell.length_c   1.000
_cell.angle_alpha   90.00
_cell.angle_beta   90.00
_cell.angle_gamma   90.00
#
_symmetry.space_group_name_H-M   'P 1'
#
loop_
_entity.id
_entity.type
_entity.pdbx_description
1 polymer ?
#
loop_
_entity_poly.entity_id
_entity_poly.type
_entity_poly.pdbx_seq_one_letter_code
_entity_poly.pdbx_strand_id
1 'polypeptide(L)' 'MKIWVDADACPVVIKDILFRAAERTGLQLTLVANQ' A
#
# COMPACT_ATOMS: atom_id res chain seq x y z
N MET A 1 1.04 7.73 11.52
CA MET A 1 0.12 6.59 11.30
C MET A 1 0.81 5.60 10.38
N LYS A 2 0.60 4.30 10.57
CA LYS A 2 1.21 3.24 9.75
C LYS A 2 0.10 2.51 9.00
N ILE A 3 0.16 2.51 7.66
CA ILE A 3 -0.87 1.87 6.82
C ILE A 3 -0.37 0.48 6.44
N TRP A 4 -1.15 -0.54 6.77
CA TRP A 4 -0.89 -1.93 6.42
C TRP A 4 -1.92 -2.39 5.40
N VAL A 5 -1.46 -2.98 4.32
CA VAL A 5 -2.32 -3.44 3.22
C VAL A 5 -1.93 -4.86 2.86
N ASP A 6 -2.93 -5.73 2.76
CA ASP A 6 -2.76 -7.08 2.22
C ASP A 6 -2.44 -6.99 0.71
N ALA A 7 -1.27 -7.48 0.35
CA ALA A 7 -0.74 -7.43 -1.01
C ALA A 7 -1.34 -8.50 -1.92
N ASP A 8 -1.88 -9.59 -1.38
CA ASP A 8 -2.43 -10.72 -2.16
C ASP A 8 -3.86 -10.43 -2.60
N ALA A 9 -4.62 -9.75 -1.73
CA ALA A 9 -5.98 -9.32 -2.04
C ALA A 9 -6.04 -8.02 -2.88
N CYS A 10 -4.93 -7.27 -2.97
CA CYS A 10 -4.92 -5.97 -3.66
C CYS A 10 -4.58 -6.08 -5.17
N PRO A 11 -5.45 -5.56 -6.07
CA PRO A 11 -5.11 -5.40 -7.48
C PRO A 11 -3.92 -4.47 -7.70
N VAL A 12 -3.17 -4.68 -8.78
CA VAL A 12 -1.98 -3.88 -9.14
C VAL A 12 -2.28 -2.38 -9.19
N VAL A 13 -3.41 -2.00 -9.79
CA VAL A 13 -3.82 -0.58 -9.90
C VAL A 13 -4.02 0.07 -8.53
N ILE A 14 -4.52 -0.68 -7.54
CA ILE A 14 -4.70 -0.16 -6.18
C ILE A 14 -3.36 0.07 -5.50
N LYS A 15 -2.38 -0.82 -5.72
CA LYS A 15 -1.01 -0.65 -5.21
C LYS A 15 -0.39 0.65 -5.73
N ASP A 16 -0.52 0.94 -7.03
CA ASP A 16 -0.02 2.19 -7.63
C ASP A 16 -0.65 3.45 -7.01
N ILE A 17 -1.96 3.42 -6.76
CA ILE A 17 -2.65 4.53 -6.10
C ILE A 17 -2.14 4.71 -4.67
N LEU A 18 -1.99 3.61 -3.92
CA LEU A 18 -1.51 3.65 -2.54
C LEU A 18 -0.07 4.15 -2.45
N PHE A 19 0.82 3.76 -3.36
CA PHE A 19 2.19 4.28 -3.42
C PHE A 19 2.21 5.79 -3.66
N ARG A 20 1.45 6.29 -4.64
CA ARG A 20 1.35 7.74 -4.91
C ARG A 20 0.73 8.49 -3.74
N ALA A 21 -0.27 7.92 -3.08
CA ALA A 21 -0.89 8.51 -1.90
C ALA A 21 0.09 8.59 -0.72
N ALA A 22 0.86 7.52 -0.49
CA ALA A 22 1.89 7.46 0.54
C ALA A 22 2.99 8.51 0.32
N GLU A 23 3.50 8.63 -0.91
CA GLU A 23 4.45 9.69 -1.30
C GLU A 23 3.89 11.09 -1.02
N ARG A 24 2.67 11.39 -1.49
CA ARG A 24 2.06 12.71 -1.36
C ARG A 24 1.80 13.12 0.10
N THR A 25 1.51 12.16 0.95
CA THR A 25 1.15 12.40 2.36
C THR A 25 2.34 12.22 3.30
N GLY A 26 3.49 11.74 2.81
CA GLY A 26 4.64 11.39 3.64
C GLY A 26 4.36 10.25 4.62
N LEU A 27 3.37 9.40 4.33
CA LEU A 27 2.96 8.30 5.19
C LEU A 27 3.69 7.01 4.80
N GLN A 28 4.03 6.21 5.80
CA GLN A 28 4.62 4.90 5.57
C GLN A 28 3.52 3.87 5.22
N LEU A 29 3.62 3.33 4.01
CA LEU A 29 2.81 2.21 3.52
C LEU A 29 3.62 0.91 3.67
N THR A 30 3.01 -0.12 4.24
CA THR A 30 3.56 -1.48 4.33
C THR A 30 2.60 -2.45 3.66
N LEU A 31 3.07 -3.08 2.58
CA LEU A 31 2.35 -4.14 1.88
C LEU A 31 2.80 -5.49 2.47
N VAL A 32 1.84 -6.30 2.89
CA VAL A 32 2.09 -7.62 3.48
C VAL A 32 1.48 -8.68 2.58
N ALA A 33 2.30 -9.59 2.08
CA ALA A 33 1.84 -10.80 1.39
C ALA A 33 1.93 -11.98 2.35
N ASN A 34 0.89 -12.79 2.37
CA ASN A 34 0.82 -14.06 3.06
C ASN A 34 1.03 -15.17 2.02
N GLN A 35 2.20 -15.81 2.04
CA GLN A 35 2.48 -17.00 1.25
C GLN A 35 1.84 -18.24 1.88
#